data_AF-A0A1F5FUM3-F1
#
_entry.id   AF-A0A1F5FUM3-F1
#
_cell.length_a   1.000
_cell.length_b   1.000
_cell.length_c   1.000
_cell.angle_alpha   90.00
_cell.angle_beta   90.00
_cell.angle_gamma   90.00
#
_symmetry.space_group_name_H-M   'P 1'
#
loop_
_entity.id
_entity.type
_entity.pdbx_description
1 polymer ?
#
loop_
_entity_poly.entity_id
_entity_poly.type
_entity_poly.pdbx_seq_one_letter_code
_entity_poly.pdbx_strand_id
1 'polypeptide(L)'
;MDVEKEMIIILTSDRGLAGGLNVNLFREILRMEGKKSIYVAIGKKATNFVSKTGGELVASFASEEKSPLELARTLRKIAIDSFLERQVSKVKIIYPHFESTMKQVPRWVNLLPIELETIDTNQIPDTSYQLQNLLFEPNVDGILEDILPHHILTEIYQTILEAKASEHSARMIAMKNATDAAGDLIDDLTLAYNQARQEAITKELLDITTAQKAFE
;
A
#
# COMPACT_ATOMS: atom_id res chain seq x y z
N MET A 1 22.37 14.59 -22.80
CA MET A 1 21.31 14.67 -21.79
C MET A 1 21.10 13.25 -21.29
N ASP A 2 21.87 12.83 -20.29
CA ASP A 2 21.62 11.54 -19.64
C ASP A 2 20.29 11.67 -18.91
N VAL A 3 19.34 10.82 -19.30
CA VAL A 3 18.03 10.77 -18.65
C VAL A 3 18.26 10.15 -17.29
N GLU A 4 18.23 10.99 -16.25
CA GLU A 4 18.27 10.58 -14.85
C GLU A 4 17.17 9.54 -14.57
N LYS A 5 17.56 8.26 -14.41
CA LYS A 5 16.64 7.17 -14.05
C LYS A 5 16.26 7.29 -12.57
N GLU A 6 14.97 7.13 -12.26
CA GLU A 6 14.47 7.09 -10.87
C GLU A 6 14.12 5.64 -10.48
N MET A 7 14.53 5.19 -9.29
CA MET A 7 14.06 3.94 -8.68
C MET A 7 12.79 4.21 -7.88
N ILE A 8 11.74 3.42 -8.16
CA ILE A 8 10.48 3.46 -7.42
C ILE A 8 10.28 2.10 -6.74
N ILE A 9 10.30 2.13 -5.41
CA ILE A 9 9.99 1.00 -4.55
C ILE A 9 8.49 1.07 -4.24
N ILE A 10 7.74 0.05 -4.64
CA ILE A 10 6.28 0.00 -4.48
C ILE A 10 5.93 -1.02 -3.38
N LEU A 11 5.32 -0.56 -2.28
CA LEU A 11 4.81 -1.41 -1.22
C LEU A 11 3.31 -1.69 -1.41
N THR A 12 2.95 -2.95 -1.65
CA THR A 12 1.57 -3.42 -1.80
C THR A 12 1.31 -4.73 -1.05
N SER A 13 0.05 -5.14 -1.00
CA SER A 13 -0.34 -6.44 -0.47
C SER A 13 -0.11 -7.58 -1.47
N ASP A 14 0.10 -8.79 -0.96
CA ASP A 14 0.05 -10.01 -1.79
C ASP A 14 -1.39 -10.41 -2.12
N ARG A 15 -2.26 -10.30 -1.12
CA ARG A 15 -3.67 -10.74 -1.19
C ARG A 15 -4.60 -9.60 -1.58
N GLY A 16 -5.75 -9.96 -2.13
CA GLY A 16 -6.83 -9.02 -2.44
C GLY A 16 -7.67 -8.66 -1.21
N LEU A 17 -8.93 -8.30 -1.49
CA LEU A 17 -9.96 -8.06 -0.47
C LEU A 17 -9.63 -6.89 0.49
N ALA A 18 -8.78 -5.96 0.06
CA ALA A 18 -8.41 -4.75 0.81
C ALA A 18 -9.06 -3.48 0.21
N GLY A 19 -10.26 -3.61 -0.35
CA GLY A 19 -10.98 -2.52 -0.99
C GLY A 19 -10.16 -1.80 -2.07
N GLY A 20 -10.18 -0.47 -2.03
CA GLY A 20 -9.49 0.40 -3.00
C GLY A 20 -7.98 0.61 -2.75
N LEU A 21 -7.39 -0.03 -1.74
CA LEU A 21 -6.02 0.26 -1.26
C LEU A 21 -4.97 0.28 -2.39
N ASN A 22 -4.77 -0.86 -3.06
CA ASN A 22 -3.78 -0.99 -4.13
C ASN A 22 -4.17 -0.19 -5.38
N VAL A 23 -5.47 -0.08 -5.66
CA VAL A 23 -5.97 0.66 -6.83
C VAL A 23 -5.65 2.15 -6.70
N ASN A 24 -5.85 2.72 -5.52
CA ASN A 24 -5.52 4.12 -5.24
C ASN A 24 -4.01 4.35 -5.37
N LEU A 25 -3.20 3.43 -4.87
CA LEU A 25 -1.74 3.48 -5.00
C LEU A 25 -1.30 3.48 -6.47
N PHE A 26 -1.81 2.53 -7.28
CA PHE A 26 -1.47 2.44 -8.70
C PHE A 26 -1.96 3.64 -9.51
N ARG A 27 -3.12 4.20 -9.17
CA ARG A 27 -3.62 5.43 -9.81
C ARG A 27 -2.66 6.59 -9.59
N GLU A 28 -2.07 6.69 -8.41
CA GLU A 28 -1.09 7.72 -8.10
C GLU A 28 0.22 7.53 -8.88
N ILE A 29 0.68 6.30 -9.03
CA ILE A 29 1.88 5.99 -9.85
C ILE A 29 1.63 6.34 -11.33
N LEU A 30 0.45 6.01 -11.87
CA LEU A 30 0.12 6.28 -13.27
C LEU A 30 -0.03 7.77 -13.59
N ARG A 31 -0.22 8.63 -12.59
CA ARG A 31 -0.23 10.10 -12.77
C ARG A 31 1.16 10.69 -12.98
N MET A 32 2.21 9.93 -12.70
CA MET A 32 3.58 10.37 -13.00
C MET A 32 3.84 10.27 -14.50
N GLU A 33 3.91 11.41 -15.18
CA GLU A 33 4.28 11.48 -16.59
C GLU A 33 5.81 11.56 -16.78
N GLY A 34 6.31 10.94 -17.86
CA GLY A 34 7.55 11.38 -18.51
C GLY A 34 8.89 10.95 -17.89
N LYS A 35 8.95 9.98 -16.97
CA LYS A 35 10.22 9.53 -16.38
C LYS A 35 10.54 8.06 -16.67
N LYS A 36 11.78 7.78 -17.06
CA LYS A 36 12.31 6.41 -17.12
C LYS A 36 12.52 5.92 -15.70
N SER A 37 11.55 5.16 -15.19
CA SER A 37 11.62 4.60 -13.84
C SER A 37 11.93 3.11 -13.88
N ILE A 38 12.77 2.68 -12.95
CA ILE A 38 12.99 1.26 -12.63
C ILE A 38 12.26 0.95 -11.33
N TYR A 39 11.75 -0.26 -11.20
CA TYR A 39 10.84 -0.62 -10.13
C TYR A 39 11.39 -1.73 -9.25
N VAL A 40 11.18 -1.59 -7.95
CA VAL A 40 11.29 -2.69 -6.98
C VAL A 40 9.90 -2.95 -6.43
N ALA A 41 9.36 -4.14 -6.68
CA ALA A 41 7.99 -4.47 -6.32
C ALA A 41 7.93 -5.30 -5.03
N ILE A 42 7.15 -4.84 -4.06
CA ILE A 42 6.87 -5.58 -2.84
C ILE A 42 5.39 -5.90 -2.82
N GLY A 43 5.09 -7.19 -2.74
CA GLY A 43 3.74 -7.71 -2.86
C GLY A 43 3.40 -8.11 -4.30
N LYS A 44 2.68 -9.22 -4.45
CA LYS A 44 2.23 -9.74 -5.76
C LYS A 44 1.43 -8.73 -6.57
N LYS A 45 0.71 -7.80 -5.93
CA LYS A 45 -0.07 -6.77 -6.64
C LYS A 45 0.84 -5.77 -7.36
N ALA A 46 1.92 -5.31 -6.74
CA ALA A 46 2.93 -4.46 -7.38
C ALA A 46 3.62 -5.18 -8.55
N THR A 47 4.06 -6.43 -8.37
CA THR A 47 4.72 -7.20 -9.43
C THR A 47 3.84 -7.32 -10.68
N ASN A 48 2.55 -7.63 -10.48
CA ASN A 48 1.58 -7.73 -11.56
C ASN A 48 1.29 -6.38 -12.23
N PHE A 49 1.26 -5.29 -11.44
CA PHE A 49 1.06 -3.95 -11.97
C PHE A 49 2.21 -3.55 -12.90
N VAL A 50 3.47 -3.64 -12.42
CA VAL A 50 4.66 -3.26 -13.20
C VAL A 50 4.78 -4.10 -14.49
N SER A 51 4.52 -5.41 -14.39
CA SER A 51 4.57 -6.31 -15.55
C SER A 51 3.54 -5.93 -16.63
N LYS A 52 2.37 -5.41 -16.24
CA LYS A 52 1.32 -5.01 -17.18
C LYS A 52 1.55 -3.63 -17.79
N THR A 53 2.17 -2.72 -17.05
CA THR A 53 2.46 -1.36 -17.54
C THR A 53 3.74 -1.29 -18.37
N GLY A 54 4.50 -2.39 -18.48
CA GLY A 54 5.74 -2.45 -19.25
C GLY A 54 6.92 -1.76 -18.56
N GLY A 55 6.87 -1.60 -17.23
CA GLY A 55 7.96 -1.01 -16.46
C GLY A 55 9.17 -1.92 -16.31
N GLU A 56 10.36 -1.34 -16.15
CA GLU A 56 11.61 -2.08 -15.90
C GLU A 56 11.63 -2.58 -14.45
N LEU A 57 11.35 -3.87 -14.22
CA LEU A 57 11.35 -4.49 -12.88
C LEU A 57 12.74 -5.02 -12.52
N VAL A 58 13.37 -4.43 -11.49
CA VAL A 58 14.72 -4.80 -11.00
C VAL A 58 14.66 -5.99 -10.06
N ALA A 59 13.71 -5.95 -9.13
CA ALA A 59 13.54 -6.98 -8.12
C ALA A 59 12.08 -7.04 -7.66
N SER A 60 11.65 -8.22 -7.23
CA SER A 60 10.34 -8.40 -6.61
C SER A 60 10.39 -9.35 -5.42
N PHE A 61 9.65 -9.01 -4.37
CA PHE A 61 9.53 -9.82 -3.15
C PHE A 61 8.05 -9.97 -2.78
N ALA A 62 7.66 -11.12 -2.24
CA ALA A 62 6.36 -11.21 -1.59
C ALA A 62 6.39 -10.46 -0.24
N SER A 63 5.27 -9.84 0.13
CA SER A 63 5.16 -8.97 1.32
C SER A 63 5.29 -9.72 2.65
N GLU A 64 4.95 -11.02 2.65
CA GLU A 64 5.01 -11.92 3.80
C GLU A 64 6.23 -12.86 3.80
N GLU A 65 7.07 -12.82 2.75
CA GLU A 65 8.21 -13.75 2.59
C GLU A 65 9.31 -13.54 3.64
N LYS A 66 9.50 -12.29 4.07
CA LYS A 66 10.53 -11.87 5.02
C LYS A 66 9.91 -11.15 6.21
N SER A 67 10.59 -11.18 7.34
CA SER A 67 10.24 -10.26 8.43
C SER A 67 10.36 -8.80 7.96
N PRO A 68 9.57 -7.86 8.52
CA PRO A 68 9.64 -6.45 8.12
C PRO A 68 11.06 -5.87 8.19
N LEU A 69 11.86 -6.29 9.17
CA LEU A 69 13.23 -5.82 9.35
C LEU A 69 14.19 -6.38 8.29
N GLU A 70 14.08 -7.66 7.95
CA GLU A 70 14.89 -8.26 6.88
C GLU A 70 14.55 -7.71 5.51
N LEU A 71 13.26 -7.44 5.26
CA LEU A 71 12.82 -6.76 4.05
C LEU A 71 13.41 -5.35 4.01
N ALA A 72 13.33 -4.58 5.10
CA ALA A 72 13.92 -3.24 5.17
C ALA A 72 15.44 -3.26 4.91
N ARG A 73 16.17 -4.21 5.51
CA ARG A 73 17.62 -4.39 5.26
C ARG A 73 17.92 -4.71 3.79
N THR A 74 17.09 -5.54 3.16
CA THR A 74 17.22 -5.90 1.74
C THR A 74 16.98 -4.67 0.86
N LEU A 75 15.89 -3.94 1.08
CA LEU A 75 15.54 -2.76 0.31
C LEU A 75 16.55 -1.62 0.49
N ARG A 76 17.03 -1.41 1.72
CA ARG A 76 18.11 -0.46 2.02
C ARG A 76 19.34 -0.77 1.17
N LYS A 77 19.78 -2.03 1.14
CA LYS A 77 20.95 -2.44 0.35
C LYS A 77 20.74 -2.14 -1.14
N ILE A 78 19.60 -2.57 -1.70
CA ILE A 78 19.28 -2.32 -3.12
C ILE A 78 19.25 -0.82 -3.43
N ALA A 79 18.62 -0.01 -2.58
CA ALA A 79 18.50 1.43 -2.76
C ALA A 79 19.87 2.13 -2.73
N ILE A 80 20.69 1.83 -1.72
CA ILE A 80 22.02 2.43 -1.55
C ILE A 80 22.96 1.99 -2.68
N ASP A 81 23.05 0.69 -2.96
CA ASP A 81 23.95 0.15 -3.99
C ASP A 81 23.61 0.76 -5.37
N SER A 82 22.33 0.80 -5.74
CA SER A 82 21.90 1.35 -7.04
C SER A 82 22.18 2.84 -7.20
N PHE A 83 22.10 3.60 -6.09
CA PHE A 83 22.38 5.03 -6.08
C PHE A 83 23.89 5.31 -6.12
N LEU A 84 24.69 4.62 -5.30
CA LEU A 84 26.15 4.78 -5.26
C LEU A 84 26.82 4.35 -6.57
N GLU A 85 26.31 3.30 -7.21
CA GLU A 85 26.75 2.84 -8.53
C GLU A 85 26.27 3.74 -9.69
N ARG A 86 25.53 4.82 -9.40
CA ARG A 86 24.96 5.77 -10.37
C ARG A 86 24.03 5.11 -11.40
N GLN A 87 23.41 3.98 -11.05
CA GLN A 87 22.38 3.35 -11.89
C GLN A 87 21.08 4.18 -11.87
N VAL A 88 20.83 4.87 -10.76
CA VAL A 88 19.71 5.79 -10.57
C VAL A 88 20.15 7.06 -9.87
N SER A 89 19.49 8.19 -10.16
CA SER A 89 19.75 9.48 -9.51
C SER A 89 18.83 9.75 -8.33
N LYS A 90 17.70 9.04 -8.22
CA LYS A 90 16.72 9.19 -7.12
C LYS A 90 16.11 7.86 -6.75
N VAL A 91 15.83 7.67 -5.47
CA VAL A 91 15.10 6.52 -4.94
C VAL A 91 13.90 6.99 -4.14
N LYS A 92 12.72 6.49 -4.49
CA LYS A 92 11.46 6.83 -3.83
C LYS A 92 10.71 5.58 -3.40
N ILE A 93 10.02 5.66 -2.26
CA ILE A 93 9.02 4.67 -1.85
C ILE A 93 7.64 5.26 -2.09
N ILE A 94 6.74 4.44 -2.64
CA ILE A 94 5.30 4.68 -2.59
C ILE A 94 4.62 3.54 -1.83
N TYR A 95 3.79 3.92 -0.86
CA TYR A 95 3.09 2.99 0.02
C TYR A 95 1.75 3.56 0.48
N PRO A 96 0.81 2.72 0.94
CA PRO A 96 -0.42 3.20 1.55
C PRO A 96 -0.13 3.66 2.98
N HIS A 97 -0.10 4.98 3.20
CA HIS A 97 0.10 5.55 4.53
C HIS A 97 -1.17 5.41 5.38
N PHE A 98 -0.95 5.00 6.63
CA PHE A 98 -2.00 4.79 7.61
C PHE A 98 -2.30 6.12 8.34
N GLU A 99 -3.35 6.82 7.93
CA GLU A 99 -3.83 7.99 8.69
C GLU A 99 -4.82 7.58 9.79
N SER A 100 -5.72 6.65 9.48
CA SER A 100 -6.67 6.08 10.44
C SER A 100 -7.14 4.72 9.96
N THR A 101 -7.96 4.05 10.77
CA THR A 101 -8.61 2.80 10.35
C THR A 101 -9.43 2.98 9.08
N MET A 102 -10.12 4.11 8.90
CA MET A 102 -10.97 4.39 7.74
C MET A 102 -10.25 5.00 6.54
N LYS A 103 -9.11 5.68 6.76
CA LYS A 103 -8.43 6.45 5.72
C LYS A 103 -7.00 5.97 5.52
N GLN A 104 -6.74 5.42 4.34
CA GLN A 104 -5.41 5.09 3.84
C GLN A 104 -5.15 5.84 2.54
N VAL A 105 -4.06 6.59 2.49
CA VAL A 105 -3.73 7.42 1.32
C VAL A 105 -2.37 7.02 0.74
N PRO A 106 -2.21 6.99 -0.60
CA PRO A 106 -0.90 6.88 -1.22
C PRO A 106 0.02 7.99 -0.72
N ARG A 107 1.20 7.64 -0.21
CA ARG A 107 2.23 8.61 0.17
C ARG A 107 3.54 8.26 -0.53
N TRP A 108 4.20 9.31 -1.03
CA TRP A 108 5.56 9.26 -1.54
C TRP A 108 6.55 9.62 -0.44
N VAL A 109 7.65 8.89 -0.39
CA VAL A 109 8.80 9.17 0.47
C VAL A 109 10.05 9.20 -0.40
N ASN A 110 10.80 10.30 -0.35
CA ASN A 110 12.08 10.42 -1.04
C ASN A 110 13.17 9.86 -0.13
N LEU A 111 13.71 8.69 -0.46
CA LEU A 111 14.79 8.09 0.34
C LEU A 111 16.16 8.67 -0.02
N LEU A 112 16.41 8.82 -1.33
CA LEU A 112 17.68 9.28 -1.87
C LEU A 112 17.44 10.22 -3.07
N PRO A 113 18.21 11.30 -3.22
CA PRO A 113 19.14 11.85 -2.22
C PRO A 113 18.39 12.27 -0.95
N ILE A 114 19.07 12.23 0.20
CA ILE A 114 18.50 12.72 1.46
C ILE A 114 18.39 14.24 1.32
N GLU A 115 17.17 14.71 1.14
CA GLU A 115 16.84 16.12 1.16
C GLU A 115 16.76 16.53 2.63
N LEU A 116 17.72 17.33 3.09
CA LEU A 116 17.57 18.06 4.34
C LEU A 116 16.45 19.07 4.09
N GLU A 117 15.21 18.71 4.43
CA GLU A 117 14.15 19.70 4.55
C GLU A 117 14.73 20.85 5.38
N THR A 118 14.59 22.07 4.89
CA THR A 118 15.05 23.27 5.59
C THR A 118 14.41 23.25 6.97
N ILE A 119 15.15 22.78 7.97
CA ILE A 119 14.74 22.82 9.36
C ILE A 119 14.42 24.29 9.59
N ASP A 120 13.14 24.57 9.86
CA ASP A 120 12.67 25.92 10.11
C ASP A 120 13.41 26.38 11.36
N THR A 121 14.50 27.13 11.14
CA THR A 121 15.47 27.50 12.16
C THR A 121 14.84 28.36 13.26
N ASN A 122 13.60 28.81 13.04
CA ASN A 122 12.75 29.53 13.96
C ASN A 122 12.05 28.64 15.03
N GLN A 123 12.03 27.31 14.86
CA GLN A 123 11.45 26.37 15.83
C GLN A 123 12.50 25.57 16.62
N ILE A 124 13.78 25.73 16.31
CA ILE A 124 14.85 25.19 17.13
C ILE A 124 14.94 26.14 18.34
N PRO A 125 14.58 25.72 19.58
CA PRO A 125 14.88 26.54 20.76
C PRO A 125 16.37 26.87 20.72
N ASP A 126 16.82 28.07 21.10
CA ASP A 126 18.24 28.54 21.13
C ASP A 126 19.21 27.51 21.75
N THR A 127 19.51 26.44 21.01
CA THR A 127 20.34 25.29 21.38
C THR A 127 21.61 25.27 20.54
N SER A 128 21.82 26.33 19.77
CA SER A 128 23.11 26.67 19.13
C SER A 128 24.27 26.61 20.15
N TYR A 129 24.03 26.98 21.41
CA TYR A 129 25.00 26.86 22.51
C TYR A 129 25.25 25.41 22.99
N GLN A 130 24.31 24.48 22.82
CA GLN A 130 24.45 23.08 23.25
C GLN A 130 25.13 22.21 22.19
N LEU A 131 24.92 22.51 20.90
CA LEU A 131 25.59 21.78 19.81
C LEU A 131 27.09 22.08 19.74
N GLN A 132 27.51 23.30 20.07
CA GLN A 132 28.94 23.71 20.06
C GLN A 132 29.80 23.00 21.12
N ASN A 133 29.19 22.45 22.17
CA ASN A 133 29.88 21.75 23.25
C ASN A 133 29.79 20.22 23.14
N LEU A 134 29.24 19.69 22.05
CA LEU A 134 29.22 18.25 21.80
C LEU A 134 30.58 17.80 21.28
N LEU A 135 31.25 16.95 22.05
CA LEU A 135 32.41 16.21 21.57
C LEU A 135 31.91 15.03 20.74
N PHE A 136 32.28 15.00 19.46
CA PHE A 136 31.96 13.91 18.54
C PHE A 136 33.15 12.96 18.47
N GLU A 137 32.98 11.74 18.99
CA GLU A 137 33.99 10.68 18.89
C GLU A 137 33.50 9.63 17.87
N PRO A 138 34.30 9.25 16.83
CA PRO A 138 35.68 9.66 16.53
C PRO A 138 35.82 10.98 15.75
N ASN A 139 34.88 11.31 14.86
CA ASN A 139 34.74 12.60 14.18
C ASN A 139 33.32 12.72 13.59
N VAL A 140 32.90 13.93 13.20
CA VAL A 140 31.53 14.20 12.69
C VAL A 140 31.23 13.39 11.41
N ASP A 141 32.19 13.33 10.48
CA ASP A 141 31.99 12.66 9.19
C ASP A 141 31.81 11.14 9.36
N GLY A 142 32.59 10.50 10.22
CA GLY A 142 32.49 9.07 10.50
C GLY A 142 31.19 8.70 11.21
N ILE A 143 30.72 9.55 12.13
CA ILE A 143 29.40 9.36 12.75
C ILE A 143 28.30 9.48 11.69
N LEU A 144 28.41 10.44 10.78
CA LEU A 144 27.44 10.64 9.72
C LEU A 144 27.41 9.47 8.73
N GLU A 145 28.58 8.94 8.36
CA GLU A 145 28.71 7.73 7.52
C GLU A 145 27.98 6.52 8.13
N ASP A 146 27.99 6.38 9.45
CA ASP A 146 27.28 5.31 10.16
C ASP A 146 25.78 5.59 10.32
N ILE A 147 25.39 6.84 10.58
CA ILE A 147 24.00 7.22 10.85
C ILE A 147 23.15 7.23 9.57
N LEU A 148 23.68 7.69 8.43
CA LEU A 148 22.87 7.84 7.21
C LEU A 148 22.27 6.50 6.72
N PRO A 149 23.02 5.38 6.62
CA PRO A 149 22.43 4.09 6.28
C PRO A 149 21.42 3.58 7.32
N HIS A 150 21.60 3.95 8.59
CA HIS A 150 20.66 3.59 9.66
C HIS A 150 19.36 4.41 9.58
N HIS A 151 19.44 5.68 9.20
CA HIS A 151 18.29 6.52 8.96
C HIS A 151 17.43 5.95 7.82
N ILE A 152 18.06 5.64 6.67
CA ILE A 152 17.37 5.00 5.54
C ILE A 152 16.73 3.67 5.96
N LEU A 153 17.45 2.85 6.75
CA LEU A 153 16.87 1.60 7.27
C LEU A 153 15.59 1.85 8.05
N THR A 154 15.63 2.83 8.96
CA THR A 154 14.53 3.16 9.87
C THR A 154 13.32 3.67 9.10
N GLU A 155 13.53 4.54 8.13
CA GLU A 155 12.48 5.08 7.28
C GLU A 155 11.82 3.98 6.43
N ILE A 156 12.61 3.13 5.78
CA ILE A 156 12.09 1.97 5.05
C ILE A 156 11.32 1.03 5.99
N TYR A 157 11.85 0.77 7.18
CA TYR A 157 11.19 -0.10 8.16
C TYR A 157 9.84 0.48 8.61
N GLN A 158 9.78 1.77 8.90
CA GLN A 158 8.55 2.47 9.26
C GLN A 158 7.52 2.39 8.13
N THR A 159 7.90 2.70 6.88
CA THR A 159 6.97 2.62 5.74
C THR A 159 6.41 1.20 5.53
N ILE A 160 7.20 0.15 5.75
CA ILE A 160 6.73 -1.24 5.71
C ILE A 160 5.69 -1.51 6.80
N LEU A 161 5.94 -1.07 8.03
CA LEU A 161 4.99 -1.26 9.14
C LEU A 161 3.68 -0.52 8.91
N GLU A 162 3.76 0.73 8.47
CA GLU A 162 2.58 1.54 8.12
C GLU A 162 1.79 0.92 6.96
N ALA A 163 2.47 0.42 5.92
CA ALA A 163 1.82 -0.26 4.82
C ALA A 163 1.07 -1.52 5.28
N LYS A 164 1.65 -2.31 6.19
CA LYS A 164 0.97 -3.48 6.78
C LYS A 164 -0.24 -3.07 7.63
N ALA A 165 -0.11 -2.02 8.46
CA ALA A 165 -1.23 -1.50 9.25
C ALA A 165 -2.38 -1.01 8.36
N SER A 166 -2.07 -0.28 7.28
CA SER A 166 -3.01 0.14 6.25
C SER A 166 -3.69 -1.05 5.57
N GLU A 167 -2.93 -2.08 5.22
CA GLU A 167 -3.46 -3.28 4.58
C GLU A 167 -4.50 -4.00 5.45
N HIS A 168 -4.16 -4.25 6.71
CA HIS A 168 -5.07 -4.93 7.65
C HIS A 168 -6.33 -4.10 7.91
N SER A 169 -6.19 -2.78 8.07
CA SER A 169 -7.32 -1.89 8.32
C SER A 169 -8.26 -1.80 7.11
N ALA A 170 -7.70 -1.61 5.91
CA ALA A 170 -8.46 -1.56 4.67
C ALA A 170 -9.19 -2.88 4.41
N ARG A 171 -8.55 -4.01 4.69
CA ARG A 171 -9.17 -5.35 4.56
C ARG A 171 -10.32 -5.53 5.55
N MET A 172 -10.11 -5.15 6.80
CA MET A 172 -11.16 -5.25 7.82
C MET A 172 -12.43 -4.50 7.39
N ILE A 173 -12.27 -3.26 6.90
CA ILE A 173 -13.41 -2.45 6.45
C ILE A 173 -14.03 -3.02 5.17
N ALA A 174 -13.22 -3.43 4.21
CA ALA A 174 -13.72 -4.01 2.96
C ALA A 174 -14.54 -5.28 3.22
N MET A 175 -14.11 -6.12 4.16
CA MET A 175 -14.84 -7.33 4.55
C MET A 175 -16.09 -6.99 5.36
N LYS A 176 -16.03 -6.02 6.28
CA LYS A 176 -17.22 -5.56 7.00
C LYS A 176 -18.30 -5.08 6.04
N ASN A 177 -17.95 -4.20 5.10
CA ASN A 177 -18.90 -3.70 4.11
C ASN A 177 -19.44 -4.81 3.21
N ALA A 178 -18.62 -5.82 2.88
CA ALA A 178 -19.07 -6.99 2.12
C ALA A 178 -20.05 -7.86 2.92
N THR A 179 -19.85 -8.00 4.24
CA THR A 179 -20.78 -8.70 5.13
C THR A 179 -22.11 -7.95 5.25
N ASP A 180 -22.05 -6.63 5.44
CA ASP A 180 -23.25 -5.79 5.53
C ASP A 180 -24.07 -5.88 4.21
N ALA A 181 -23.42 -5.74 3.06
CA ALA A 181 -24.08 -5.88 1.75
C ALA A 181 -24.62 -7.29 1.47
N ALA A 182 -23.97 -8.33 2.01
CA ALA A 182 -24.50 -9.69 1.91
C ALA A 182 -25.74 -9.89 2.80
N GLY A 183 -25.80 -9.21 3.96
CA GLY A 183 -26.99 -9.16 4.81
C GLY A 183 -28.19 -8.58 4.07
N ASP A 184 -28.01 -7.41 3.45
CA ASP A 184 -29.06 -6.76 2.65
C ASP A 184 -29.56 -7.68 1.53
N LEU A 185 -28.64 -8.37 0.83
CA LEU A 185 -29.02 -9.31 -0.23
C LEU A 185 -29.78 -10.54 0.30
N ILE A 186 -29.44 -11.04 1.48
CA ILE A 186 -30.16 -12.14 2.12
C ILE A 186 -31.59 -11.73 2.45
N ASP A 187 -31.77 -10.50 2.96
CA ASP A 187 -33.09 -9.97 3.30
C ASP A 187 -33.97 -9.84 2.04
N ASP A 188 -33.40 -9.30 0.96
CA ASP A 188 -34.08 -9.20 -0.34
C ASP A 188 -34.47 -10.57 -0.91
N LEU A 189 -33.55 -11.54 -0.89
CA LEU A 189 -33.80 -12.89 -1.37
C LEU A 189 -34.82 -13.63 -0.50
N THR A 190 -34.86 -13.35 0.81
CA THR A 190 -35.84 -13.93 1.73
C THR A 190 -37.24 -13.40 1.43
N LEU A 191 -37.37 -12.11 1.13
CA LEU A 191 -38.65 -11.52 0.71
C LEU A 191 -39.14 -12.15 -0.60
N ALA A 192 -38.25 -12.23 -1.61
CA ALA A 192 -38.57 -12.85 -2.89
C ALA A 192 -38.97 -14.32 -2.77
N TYR A 193 -38.25 -15.09 -1.93
CA TYR A 193 -38.59 -16.48 -1.62
C TYR A 193 -40.00 -16.62 -1.03
N ASN A 194 -40.35 -15.75 -0.07
CA ASN A 194 -41.66 -15.80 0.57
C ASN A 194 -42.79 -15.44 -0.40
N GLN A 195 -42.57 -14.47 -1.29
CA GLN A 195 -43.51 -14.12 -2.36
C GLN A 195 -43.72 -15.30 -3.32
N ALA A 196 -42.63 -15.87 -3.86
CA ALA A 196 -42.70 -17.03 -4.75
C ALA A 196 -43.38 -18.24 -4.08
N ARG A 197 -43.13 -18.45 -2.78
CA ARG A 197 -43.79 -19.50 -2.00
C ARG A 197 -45.31 -19.28 -1.92
N GLN A 198 -45.75 -18.06 -1.67
CA GLN A 198 -47.19 -17.74 -1.61
C GLN A 198 -47.87 -17.88 -2.97
N GLU A 199 -47.19 -17.46 -4.03
CA GLU A 199 -47.67 -17.65 -5.41
C GLU A 199 -47.82 -19.14 -5.74
N ALA A 200 -46.84 -19.96 -5.38
CA ALA A 200 -46.89 -21.41 -5.58
C ALA A 200 -48.08 -22.06 -4.83
N ILE A 201 -48.26 -21.74 -3.54
CA ILE A 201 -49.40 -22.24 -2.74
C ILE A 201 -50.73 -21.81 -3.38
N THR A 202 -50.84 -20.55 -3.79
CA THR A 202 -52.06 -20.03 -4.43
C THR A 202 -52.35 -20.73 -5.75
N LYS A 203 -51.32 -20.98 -6.55
CA LYS A 203 -51.43 -21.73 -7.81
C LYS A 203 -51.90 -23.17 -7.57
N GLU A 204 -51.31 -23.87 -6.60
CA GLU A 204 -51.75 -25.23 -6.24
C GLU A 204 -53.22 -25.26 -5.81
N LEU A 205 -53.67 -24.28 -5.01
CA LEU A 205 -55.08 -24.16 -4.60
C LEU A 205 -56.01 -23.86 -5.79
N LEU A 206 -55.58 -23.00 -6.72
CA LEU A 206 -56.32 -22.72 -7.95
C LEU A 206 -56.45 -23.96 -8.83
N ASP A 207 -55.38 -24.76 -8.95
CA ASP A 207 -55.39 -26.00 -9.72
C ASP A 207 -56.35 -27.03 -9.08
N ILE A 208 -56.35 -27.18 -7.75
CA ILE A 208 -57.27 -28.09 -7.02
C ILE A 208 -58.73 -27.66 -7.20
N THR A 209 -59.04 -26.37 -7.03
CA THR A 209 -60.41 -25.85 -7.15
C THR A 209 -60.93 -25.91 -8.58
N THR A 210 -60.06 -25.65 -9.57
CA THR A 210 -60.41 -25.79 -11.00
C THR A 210 -60.69 -27.24 -11.36
N ALA A 211 -59.86 -28.18 -10.88
CA ALA A 211 -60.09 -29.61 -11.07
C ALA A 211 -61.43 -30.06 -10.44
N GLN A 212 -61.73 -29.64 -9.20
CA GLN A 212 -63.00 -29.97 -8.54
C GLN A 212 -64.22 -29.49 -9.34
N LYS A 213 -64.20 -28.25 -9.85
CA LYS A 213 -65.29 -27.71 -10.67
C LYS A 213 -65.47 -28.40 -12.01
N ALA A 214 -64.42 -29.01 -12.57
CA ALA A 214 -64.52 -29.72 -13.85
C ALA A 214 -65.27 -31.06 -13.74
N PHE A 215 -65.42 -31.61 -12.54
CA PHE A 215 -66.16 -32.85 -12.27
C PHE A 215 -67.63 -32.63 -11.89
N GLU A 216 -68.05 -31.37 -11.71
CA GLU A 216 -69.43 -30.96 -11.41
C GLU A 216 -70.17 -30.60 -12.71
#